data_AF-A0A0D9XMR7-F1
#
_entry.id   AF-A0A0D9XMR7-F1
#
_cell.length_a   1.000
_cell.length_b   1.000
_cell.length_c   1.000
_cell.angle_alpha   90.00
_cell.angle_beta   90.00
_cell.angle_gamma   90.00
#
_symmetry.space_group_name_H-M   'P 1'
#
loop_
_entity.id
_entity.type
_entity.pdbx_description
1 polymer ?
#
loop_
_entity_poly.entity_id
_entity_poly.type
_entity_poly.pdbx_seq_one_letter_code
_entity_poly.pdbx_strand_id
1 'polypeptide(L)'
;MAAARGQKALAALPHLVKSLRSSEPSPRHLRHLPSLRRTFSLYDQINLIDSVPEDQLRFQTYDDTGFMINKVKYEGSLLVVENKIMTWSPKTFAEITAESLSIFKVVHPIPEILILGCGRYIQPISPELRKFIRSTGMKLEAVDSRNASSTYNILNEEGRPVAAALLPFGVTS
;
A
#
# COMPACT_ATOMS: atom_id res chain seq x y z
N MET A 1 -60.29 -18.65 23.07
CA MET A 1 -58.93 -18.53 22.49
C MET A 1 -58.72 -17.10 22.02
N ALA A 2 -57.55 -16.53 22.38
CA ALA A 2 -56.90 -15.32 21.86
C ALA A 2 -57.57 -13.94 22.07
N ALA A 3 -56.90 -13.07 22.84
CA ALA A 3 -56.47 -11.73 22.40
C ALA A 3 -55.83 -10.96 23.58
N ALA A 4 -54.52 -10.67 23.52
CA ALA A 4 -53.90 -9.49 24.14
C ALA A 4 -52.39 -9.47 23.87
N ARG A 5 -51.92 -8.48 23.10
CA ARG A 5 -50.67 -7.71 23.29
C ARG A 5 -50.16 -7.18 21.95
N GLY A 6 -50.32 -5.88 21.75
CA GLY A 6 -49.72 -5.19 20.61
C GLY A 6 -49.92 -3.69 20.67
N GLN A 7 -49.51 -3.01 21.75
CA GLN A 7 -49.69 -1.55 21.85
C GLN A 7 -48.63 -0.78 22.65
N LYS A 8 -47.47 -1.36 22.99
CA LYS A 8 -46.42 -0.64 23.77
C LYS A 8 -45.19 -0.16 23.00
N ALA A 9 -45.09 -0.38 21.69
CA ALA A 9 -43.86 -0.04 20.94
C ALA A 9 -43.87 1.34 20.25
N LEU A 10 -45.02 1.99 20.01
CA LEU A 10 -45.07 3.24 19.23
C LEU A 10 -44.96 4.54 20.04
N ALA A 11 -45.13 4.52 21.36
CA ALA A 11 -45.17 5.74 22.17
C ALA A 11 -43.78 6.33 22.52
N ALA A 12 -42.69 5.61 22.23
CA ALA A 12 -41.32 6.01 22.61
C ALA A 12 -40.50 6.65 21.47
N LEU A 13 -41.00 6.63 20.24
CA LEU A 13 -40.29 7.13 19.06
C LEU A 13 -39.94 8.63 19.08
N PRO A 14 -40.79 9.57 19.56
CA PRO A 14 -40.43 10.99 19.54
C PRO A 14 -39.32 11.35 20.55
N HIS A 15 -39.12 10.55 21.60
CA HIS A 15 -38.03 10.76 22.56
C HIS A 15 -36.67 10.26 22.03
N LEU A 16 -36.67 9.23 21.19
CA LEU A 16 -35.48 8.65 20.57
C LEU A 16 -34.91 9.58 19.48
N VAL A 17 -35.78 10.22 18.68
CA VAL A 17 -35.37 11.20 17.64
C VAL A 17 -34.81 12.49 18.27
N LYS A 18 -35.27 12.88 19.46
CA LYS A 18 -34.75 14.06 20.19
C LYS A 18 -33.36 13.80 20.80
N SER A 19 -33.05 12.54 21.14
CA SER A 19 -31.74 12.15 21.64
C SER A 19 -30.67 12.10 20.53
N LEU A 20 -31.07 11.77 19.29
CA LEU A 20 -30.18 11.73 18.12
C LEU A 20 -29.86 13.09 17.50
N ARG A 21 -30.51 14.19 17.93
CA ARG A 21 -30.22 15.56 17.45
C ARG A 21 -29.31 16.38 18.39
N SER A 22 -28.74 15.75 19.42
CA SER A 22 -28.00 16.47 20.48
C SER A 22 -26.52 16.10 20.58
N SER A 23 -25.86 15.75 19.48
CA SER A 23 -24.40 15.54 19.47
C SER A 23 -23.78 15.91 18.13
N GLU A 24 -23.75 17.21 17.84
CA GLU A 24 -22.69 17.73 16.98
C GLU A 24 -21.39 17.77 17.81
N PRO A 25 -20.30 17.12 17.39
CA PRO A 25 -19.02 17.30 18.05
C PRO A 25 -18.52 18.71 17.75
N SER A 26 -18.28 19.48 18.82
CA SER A 26 -17.67 20.81 18.78
C SER A 26 -16.38 20.83 17.92
N PRO A 27 -16.15 21.86 17.07
CA PRO A 27 -14.96 21.95 16.22
C PRO A 27 -13.76 22.45 17.03
N ARG A 28 -13.34 21.68 18.03
CA ARG A 28 -12.10 21.92 18.78
C ARG A 28 -11.44 20.59 19.06
N HIS A 29 -10.74 20.12 18.04
CA HIS A 29 -9.51 19.33 18.05
C HIS A 29 -9.47 18.52 16.74
N LEU A 30 -9.18 19.20 15.62
CA LEU A 30 -8.43 18.55 14.55
C LEU A 30 -7.08 18.18 15.16
N ARG A 31 -7.04 17.04 15.88
CA ARG A 31 -5.78 16.43 16.28
C ARG A 31 -5.11 16.09 14.97
N HIS A 32 -4.08 16.87 14.67
CA HIS A 32 -3.09 16.67 13.64
C HIS A 32 -3.05 15.20 13.24
N LEU A 33 -3.54 14.89 12.03
CA LEU A 33 -3.28 13.57 11.45
C LEU A 33 -1.76 13.39 11.53
N PRO A 34 -1.25 12.37 12.23
CA PRO A 34 0.18 12.12 12.22
C PRO A 34 0.59 12.01 10.76
N SER A 35 1.69 12.68 10.39
CA SER A 35 2.23 12.53 9.03
C SER A 35 2.32 11.05 8.70
N LEU A 36 1.96 10.65 7.48
CA LEU A 36 1.95 9.24 7.03
C LEU A 36 3.21 8.49 7.50
N ARG A 37 4.37 9.16 7.53
CA ARG A 37 5.65 8.66 8.08
C ARG A 37 5.58 8.05 9.50
N ARG A 38 4.71 8.56 10.38
CA ARG A 38 4.63 8.15 11.79
C ARG A 38 3.68 6.98 12.00
N THR A 39 2.67 6.83 11.14
CA THR A 39 1.76 5.68 11.14
C THR A 39 2.47 4.41 10.66
N PHE A 40 3.38 4.52 9.68
CA PHE A 40 4.13 3.36 9.14
C PHE A 40 4.99 2.63 10.20
N SER A 41 5.55 3.32 11.19
CA SER A 41 6.34 2.67 12.25
C SER A 41 5.51 1.77 13.19
N LEU A 42 4.19 1.97 13.24
CA LEU A 42 3.30 1.17 14.10
C LEU A 42 2.78 -0.08 13.38
N TYR A 43 2.64 -0.04 12.05
CA TYR A 43 2.26 -1.21 11.24
C TYR A 43 3.39 -2.25 11.16
N ASP A 44 4.65 -1.82 11.19
CA ASP A 44 5.81 -2.73 11.22
C ASP A 44 5.82 -3.65 12.45
N GLN A 45 5.08 -3.29 13.52
CA GLN A 45 4.91 -4.09 14.73
C GLN A 45 3.64 -4.95 14.73
N ILE A 46 2.77 -4.80 13.73
CA ILE A 46 1.47 -5.48 13.66
C ILE A 46 1.46 -6.41 12.45
N ASN A 47 2.11 -7.57 12.60
CA ASN A 47 1.77 -8.76 11.82
C ASN A 47 0.42 -9.33 12.31
N LEU A 48 -0.65 -8.54 12.34
CA LEU A 48 -2.00 -9.07 12.53
C LEU A 48 -2.66 -9.15 11.17
N ILE A 49 -2.52 -10.29 10.50
CA ILE A 49 -3.56 -10.96 9.70
C ILE A 49 -2.94 -12.33 9.34
N ASP A 50 -3.42 -13.38 10.01
CA ASP A 50 -3.04 -14.77 9.72
C ASP A 50 -3.77 -15.34 8.49
N SER A 51 -4.63 -14.55 7.83
CA SER A 51 -5.47 -15.00 6.71
C SER A 51 -5.59 -13.94 5.62
N VAL A 52 -4.53 -13.79 4.83
CA VAL A 52 -4.60 -13.10 3.53
C VAL A 52 -5.18 -14.11 2.52
N PRO A 53 -6.09 -13.71 1.61
CA PRO A 53 -6.52 -14.58 0.51
C PRO A 53 -5.28 -15.14 -0.20
N GLU A 54 -5.22 -16.45 -0.47
CA GLU A 54 -4.06 -17.11 -1.10
C GLU A 54 -3.63 -16.43 -2.41
N ASP A 55 -4.58 -15.72 -3.03
CA ASP A 55 -4.44 -15.06 -4.30
C ASP A 55 -3.67 -13.74 -4.22
N GLN A 56 -3.38 -13.17 -3.04
CA GLN A 56 -2.66 -11.89 -2.92
C GLN A 56 -1.16 -12.08 -2.61
N LEU A 57 -0.32 -11.34 -3.31
CA LEU A 57 1.12 -11.28 -3.03
C LEU A 57 1.38 -10.46 -1.77
N ARG A 58 2.15 -11.05 -0.86
CA ARG A 58 2.63 -10.40 0.36
C ARG A 58 4.12 -10.59 0.54
N PHE A 59 4.84 -9.47 0.65
CA PHE A 59 6.21 -9.46 1.13
C PHE A 59 6.23 -9.81 2.62
N GLN A 60 7.03 -10.81 3.00
CA GLN A 60 7.13 -11.29 4.38
C GLN A 60 8.45 -10.89 5.01
N THR A 61 9.56 -11.14 4.31
CA THR A 61 10.90 -10.74 4.75
C THR A 61 11.72 -10.28 3.56
N TYR A 62 12.85 -9.66 3.85
CA TYR A 62 13.86 -9.26 2.88
C TYR A 62 15.23 -9.54 3.47
N ASP A 63 16.22 -9.69 2.59
CA ASP A 63 17.62 -9.80 2.96
C ASP A 63 18.48 -8.96 2.00
N ASP A 64 19.80 -9.06 2.11
CA ASP A 64 20.70 -8.30 1.25
C ASP A 64 20.61 -8.71 -0.24
N THR A 65 20.04 -9.88 -0.54
CA THR A 65 20.00 -10.49 -1.86
C THR A 65 18.63 -10.46 -2.53
N GLY A 66 17.54 -10.34 -1.76
CA GLY A 66 16.19 -10.36 -2.32
C GLY A 66 15.07 -10.34 -1.27
N PHE A 67 13.98 -11.03 -1.59
CA PHE A 67 12.70 -10.94 -0.90
C PHE A 67 12.05 -12.31 -0.71
N MET A 68 11.36 -12.51 0.41
CA MET A 68 10.45 -13.64 0.61
C MET A 68 9.02 -13.18 0.39
N ILE A 69 8.35 -13.73 -0.63
CA ILE A 69 6.98 -13.39 -1.00
C ILE A 69 6.17 -14.68 -1.01
N ASN A 70 5.07 -14.72 -0.27
CA ASN A 70 4.22 -15.91 -0.13
C ASN A 70 5.02 -17.20 0.14
N LYS A 71 5.99 -17.15 1.08
CA LYS A 71 6.89 -18.25 1.47
C LYS A 71 7.87 -18.72 0.38
N VAL A 72 7.98 -17.99 -0.72
CA VAL A 72 8.95 -18.27 -1.80
C VAL A 72 10.04 -17.19 -1.79
N LYS A 73 11.30 -17.60 -1.84
CA LYS A 73 12.44 -16.68 -1.94
C LYS A 73 12.64 -16.28 -3.41
N TYR A 74 12.69 -14.97 -3.65
CA TYR A 74 13.02 -14.36 -4.92
C TYR A 74 14.32 -13.57 -4.76
N GLU A 75 15.32 -13.91 -5.56
CA GLU A 75 16.62 -13.26 -5.54
C GLU A 75 16.72 -12.16 -6.60
N GLY A 76 17.47 -11.11 -6.27
CA GLY A 76 17.67 -9.96 -7.12
C GLY A 76 16.51 -8.97 -7.10
N SER A 77 16.53 -8.07 -8.07
CA SER A 77 15.56 -7.00 -8.20
C SER A 77 14.26 -7.50 -8.80
N LEU A 78 13.14 -6.97 -8.33
CA LEU A 78 11.81 -7.45 -8.68
C LEU A 78 10.92 -6.33 -9.21
N LEU A 79 10.12 -6.68 -10.21
CA LEU A 79 8.94 -5.92 -10.63
C LEU A 79 7.70 -6.69 -10.20
N VAL A 80 6.76 -5.98 -9.58
CA VAL A 80 5.48 -6.54 -9.18
C VAL A 80 4.36 -5.70 -9.79
N VAL A 81 3.51 -6.36 -10.58
CA VAL A 81 2.39 -5.73 -11.30
C VAL A 81 1.26 -6.74 -11.36
N GLU A 82 0.03 -6.34 -10.99
CA GLU A 82 -1.17 -7.19 -11.05
C GLU A 82 -0.97 -8.58 -10.44
N ASN A 83 -0.38 -8.59 -9.24
CA ASN A 83 -0.11 -9.82 -8.51
C ASN A 83 0.81 -10.80 -9.26
N LYS A 84 1.63 -10.30 -10.19
CA LYS A 84 2.67 -11.05 -10.90
C LYS A 84 4.03 -10.52 -10.48
N ILE A 85 4.95 -11.45 -10.22
CA ILE A 85 6.33 -11.15 -9.89
C ILE A 85 7.17 -11.43 -11.13
N MET A 86 8.02 -10.49 -11.49
CA MET A 86 8.98 -10.64 -12.58
C MET A 86 10.37 -10.26 -12.08
N THR A 87 11.38 -10.94 -12.60
CA THR A 87 12.77 -10.49 -12.46
C THR A 87 12.95 -9.15 -13.14
N TRP A 88 13.66 -8.25 -12.49
CA TRP A 88 13.94 -6.92 -13.01
C TRP A 88 15.44 -6.71 -13.15
N SER A 89 15.86 -6.17 -14.29
CA SER A 89 17.27 -6.14 -14.69
C SER A 89 18.19 -5.24 -13.85
N PRO A 90 17.78 -4.02 -13.42
CA PRO A 90 18.65 -3.13 -12.64
C PRO A 90 19.16 -3.78 -11.37
N LYS A 91 20.48 -3.73 -11.15
CA LYS A 91 21.14 -4.22 -9.92
C LYS A 91 21.54 -3.08 -8.98
N THR A 92 21.63 -1.88 -9.51
CA THR A 92 21.97 -0.63 -8.80
C THR A 92 20.89 0.42 -9.05
N PHE A 93 20.84 1.48 -8.24
CA PHE A 93 19.86 2.56 -8.46
C PHE A 93 20.16 3.35 -9.73
N ALA A 94 21.43 3.50 -10.09
CA ALA A 94 21.86 4.17 -11.33
C ALA A 94 21.34 3.49 -12.61
N GLU A 95 21.08 2.19 -12.57
CA GLU A 95 20.54 1.42 -13.71
C GLU A 95 19.01 1.60 -13.88
N ILE A 96 18.35 2.28 -12.95
CA ILE A 96 16.91 2.54 -13.02
C ILE A 96 16.66 3.70 -13.98
N THR A 97 16.18 3.36 -15.17
CA THR A 97 15.90 4.30 -16.26
C THR A 97 14.45 4.17 -16.74
N ALA A 98 14.04 5.11 -17.59
CA ALA A 98 12.77 5.02 -18.30
C ALA A 98 12.66 3.74 -19.14
N GLU A 99 13.78 3.23 -19.65
CA GLU A 99 13.85 2.00 -20.42
C GLU A 99 13.67 0.76 -19.54
N SER A 100 14.34 0.71 -18.38
CA SER A 100 14.19 -0.40 -17.44
C SER A 100 12.78 -0.48 -16.84
N LEU A 101 12.01 0.60 -16.90
CA LEU A 101 10.61 0.69 -16.47
C LEU A 101 9.61 0.75 -17.64
N SER A 102 10.08 0.51 -18.88
CA SER A 102 9.27 0.63 -20.11
C SER A 102 8.01 -0.25 -20.12
N ILE A 103 8.00 -1.35 -19.38
CA ILE A 103 6.83 -2.23 -19.23
C ILE A 103 5.57 -1.47 -18.81
N PHE A 104 5.71 -0.41 -17.99
CA PHE A 104 4.59 0.40 -17.53
C PHE A 104 3.93 1.25 -18.62
N LYS A 105 4.48 1.30 -19.83
CA LYS A 105 3.79 1.90 -21.00
C LYS A 105 2.74 0.99 -21.61
N VAL A 106 2.80 -0.32 -21.35
CA VAL A 106 1.95 -1.32 -22.00
C VAL A 106 1.09 -2.12 -21.02
N VAL A 107 1.36 -2.00 -19.72
CA VAL A 107 0.56 -2.64 -18.66
C VAL A 107 -0.85 -2.06 -18.64
N HIS A 108 -1.84 -2.95 -18.61
CA HIS A 108 -3.26 -2.61 -18.49
C HIS A 108 -4.01 -3.63 -17.64
N PRO A 109 -4.86 -3.18 -16.69
CA PRO A 109 -5.08 -1.79 -16.26
C PRO A 109 -3.83 -1.05 -15.74
N ILE A 110 -3.83 0.28 -15.89
CA ILE A 110 -2.73 1.13 -15.42
C ILE A 110 -2.79 1.18 -13.87
N PRO A 111 -1.71 0.82 -13.15
CA PRO A 111 -1.66 0.98 -11.70
C PRO A 111 -1.82 2.45 -11.28
N GLU A 112 -2.41 2.72 -10.13
CA GLU A 112 -2.52 4.10 -9.63
C GLU A 112 -1.17 4.66 -9.17
N ILE A 113 -0.31 3.79 -8.64
CA ILE A 113 0.96 4.16 -8.02
C ILE A 113 2.01 3.08 -8.23
N LEU A 114 3.23 3.53 -8.55
CA LEU A 114 4.44 2.74 -8.50
C LEU A 114 5.22 3.08 -7.24
N ILE A 115 5.46 2.07 -6.40
CA ILE A 115 6.39 2.14 -5.26
C ILE A 115 7.77 1.69 -5.75
N LEU A 116 8.75 2.61 -5.71
CA LEU A 116 10.13 2.36 -6.08
C LEU A 116 10.99 2.12 -4.83
N GLY A 117 11.39 0.87 -4.61
CA GLY A 117 12.34 0.47 -3.58
C GLY A 117 13.77 0.68 -4.04
N CYS A 118 14.45 1.66 -3.46
CA CYS A 118 15.77 2.14 -3.88
C CYS A 118 16.94 1.34 -3.29
N GLY A 119 16.68 0.18 -2.67
CA GLY A 119 17.67 -0.59 -1.92
C GLY A 119 17.69 -0.19 -0.44
N ARG A 120 18.87 -0.05 0.15
CA ARG A 120 19.05 0.26 1.59
C ARG A 120 18.58 1.67 1.97
N TYR A 121 18.74 2.62 1.06
CA TYR A 121 18.51 4.04 1.33
C TYR A 121 17.61 4.64 0.26
N ILE A 122 16.84 5.66 0.66
CA ILE A 122 16.07 6.46 -0.28
C ILE A 122 17.04 7.21 -1.19
N GLN A 123 16.79 7.16 -2.50
CA GLN A 123 17.61 7.84 -3.50
C GLN A 123 16.83 8.98 -4.17
N PRO A 124 17.51 10.08 -4.57
CA PRO A 124 16.87 11.18 -5.28
C PRO A 124 16.49 10.75 -6.70
N ILE A 125 15.19 10.74 -6.99
CA ILE A 125 14.69 10.37 -8.31
C ILE A 125 14.94 11.48 -9.33
N SER A 126 15.54 11.12 -10.47
CA SER A 126 15.78 12.04 -11.58
C SER A 126 14.47 12.64 -12.14
N PRO A 127 14.48 13.91 -12.59
CA PRO A 127 13.32 14.53 -13.22
C PRO A 127 12.79 13.74 -14.43
N GLU A 128 13.68 13.11 -15.19
CA GLU A 128 13.36 12.30 -16.37
C GLU A 128 12.53 11.08 -15.97
N LEU A 129 12.94 10.37 -14.92
CA LEU A 129 12.23 9.18 -14.43
C LEU A 129 10.86 9.57 -13.86
N ARG A 130 10.77 10.68 -13.10
CA ARG A 130 9.49 11.21 -12.62
C ARG A 130 8.56 11.57 -13.77
N LYS A 131 9.09 12.22 -14.81
CA LYS A 131 8.31 12.60 -16.00
C LYS A 131 7.83 11.37 -16.76
N PHE A 132 8.67 10.36 -16.90
CA PHE A 132 8.31 9.08 -17.53
C PHE A 132 7.15 8.40 -16.80
N ILE A 133 7.25 8.19 -15.48
CA ILE A 133 6.18 7.54 -14.71
C ILE A 133 4.89 8.38 -14.73
N ARG A 134 4.99 9.70 -14.60
CA ARG A 134 3.81 10.56 -14.71
C ARG A 134 3.14 10.44 -16.08
N SER A 135 3.91 10.23 -17.16
CA SER A 135 3.37 10.09 -18.51
C SER A 135 2.59 8.79 -18.73
N THR A 136 2.81 7.77 -17.90
CA THR A 136 1.99 6.54 -17.93
C THR A 136 0.70 6.69 -17.13
N GLY A 137 0.47 7.82 -16.45
CA GLY A 137 -0.70 8.06 -15.60
C GLY A 137 -0.53 7.64 -14.14
N MET A 138 0.63 7.09 -13.77
CA MET A 138 0.89 6.61 -12.41
C MET A 138 1.49 7.71 -11.52
N LYS A 139 1.22 7.61 -10.21
CA LYS A 139 2.01 8.31 -9.19
C LYS A 139 3.32 7.55 -8.94
N LEU A 140 4.36 8.26 -8.51
CA LEU A 140 5.64 7.67 -8.12
C LEU A 140 5.96 8.00 -6.67
N GLU A 141 6.15 6.96 -5.87
CA GLU A 141 6.67 7.06 -4.50
C GLU A 141 7.99 6.30 -4.41
N ALA A 142 9.04 6.97 -3.95
CA ALA A 142 10.36 6.38 -3.82
C ALA A 142 10.78 6.35 -2.36
N VAL A 143 11.12 5.16 -1.87
CA VAL A 143 11.53 4.87 -0.50
C VAL A 143 12.61 3.77 -0.51
N ASP A 144 13.18 3.44 0.64
CA ASP A 144 14.02 2.24 0.76
C ASP A 144 13.18 0.96 0.59
N SER A 145 13.82 -0.13 0.20
CA SER A 145 13.12 -1.36 -0.19
C SER A 145 12.38 -2.04 0.95
N ARG A 146 12.81 -1.84 2.21
CA ARG A 146 12.05 -2.30 3.39
C ARG A 146 10.72 -1.58 3.42
N ASN A 147 10.74 -0.25 3.47
CA ASN A 147 9.51 0.56 3.52
C ASN A 147 8.66 0.36 2.27
N ALA A 148 9.26 0.18 1.09
CA ALA A 148 8.54 -0.11 -0.14
C ALA A 148 7.73 -1.41 -0.05
N SER A 149 8.31 -2.47 0.51
CA SER A 149 7.64 -3.77 0.67
C SER A 149 6.43 -3.68 1.60
N SER A 150 6.55 -2.95 2.73
CA SER A 150 5.44 -2.71 3.66
C SER A 150 4.35 -1.84 3.04
N THR A 151 4.72 -0.77 2.32
CA THR A 151 3.75 0.09 1.63
C THR A 151 3.01 -0.65 0.53
N TYR A 152 3.71 -1.50 -0.25
CA TYR A 152 3.06 -2.35 -1.25
C TYR A 152 2.02 -3.27 -0.60
N ASN A 153 2.38 -3.96 0.49
CA ASN A 153 1.47 -4.86 1.19
C ASN A 153 0.18 -4.15 1.61
N ILE A 154 0.29 -2.99 2.24
CA ILE A 154 -0.87 -2.21 2.71
C ILE A 154 -1.78 -1.84 1.53
N LEU A 155 -1.20 -1.29 0.46
CA LEU A 155 -1.97 -0.86 -0.71
C LEU A 155 -2.62 -2.05 -1.44
N ASN A 156 -1.92 -3.17 -1.52
CA ASN A 156 -2.43 -4.39 -2.14
C ASN A 156 -3.59 -4.99 -1.31
N GLU A 157 -3.46 -5.01 0.02
CA GLU A 157 -4.51 -5.45 0.94
C GLU A 157 -5.75 -4.55 0.90
N GLU A 158 -5.57 -3.24 0.71
CA GLU A 158 -6.67 -2.29 0.47
C GLU A 158 -7.36 -2.50 -0.89
N GLY A 159 -6.86 -3.41 -1.74
CA GLY A 159 -7.39 -3.66 -3.08
C GLY A 159 -7.08 -2.54 -4.07
N ARG A 160 -6.08 -1.69 -3.78
CA ARG A 160 -5.70 -0.60 -4.65
C ARG A 160 -4.77 -1.10 -5.77
N PRO A 161 -4.91 -0.60 -7.01
CA PRO A 161 -4.00 -0.95 -8.10
C PRO A 161 -2.59 -0.38 -7.82
N VAL A 162 -1.73 -1.20 -7.22
CA VAL A 162 -0.35 -0.84 -6.87
C VAL A 162 0.64 -1.68 -7.67
N ALA A 163 1.72 -1.04 -8.11
CA ALA A 163 2.89 -1.71 -8.65
C ALA A 163 4.11 -1.44 -7.76
N ALA A 164 5.09 -2.34 -7.79
CA ALA A 164 6.37 -2.15 -7.14
C ALA A 164 7.54 -2.45 -8.08
N ALA A 165 8.62 -1.69 -7.94
CA ALA A 165 9.93 -1.96 -8.55
C ALA A 165 10.96 -1.88 -7.43
N LEU A 166 11.62 -2.97 -7.10
CA LEU A 166 12.39 -3.11 -5.85
C LEU A 166 13.80 -3.61 -6.14
N LEU A 167 14.79 -2.88 -5.65
CA LEU A 167 16.17 -3.37 -5.51
C LEU A 167 16.33 -4.11 -4.17
N PRO A 168 17.15 -5.16 -4.06
CA PRO A 168 17.45 -5.81 -2.78
C PRO A 168 18.00 -4.85 -1.71
N PHE A 169 17.80 -5.18 -0.43
CA PHE A 169 18.25 -4.33 0.68
C PHE A 169 19.79 -4.18 0.75
N GLY A 170 20.54 -5.11 0.14
CA GLY A 170 22.00 -5.05 0.07
C GLY A 170 22.51 -4.00 -0.91
N VAL A 171 21.65 -3.47 -1.78
CA VAL A 171 22.02 -2.42 -2.74
C VAL A 171 22.08 -1.08 -2.03
N THR A 172 23.25 -0.44 -2.02
CA THR A 172 23.47 0.85 -1.34
C THR A 172 23.51 2.06 -2.28
N SER A 173 23.54 1.83 -3.59
CA SER A 173 23.69 2.84 -4.64
C SER A 173 23.34 2.26 -6.01
#